data_AF-Q97KT0-F1
#
_entry.id   AF-Q97KT0-F1
#
_cell.length_a   1.000
_cell.length_b   1.000
_cell.length_c   1.000
_cell.angle_alpha   90.00
_cell.angle_beta   90.00
_cell.angle_gamma   90.00
#
_symmetry.space_group_name_H-M   'P 1'
#
loop_
_entity.id
_entity.type
_entity.pdbx_description
1 polymer ?
#
loop_
_entity_poly.entity_id
_entity_poly.type
_entity_poly.pdbx_seq_one_letter_code
_entity_poly.pdbx_strand_id
1 'polypeptide(L)'
;MIVDKLENASLYVNMNKEMERAFEFLKNTDIQKLSDGKYEIDSDNVYASVQSYETKDKSEKKFESHEKYIDIQYIVKGKEFIEWSPIQNLSVEEAYSDEKDVIFYKDGKLSSKINLEDNYFCIFFPNDGHKPGCTFDKPMNIKKVVLKIKIS
;
A
#
# COMPACT_ATOMS: atom_id res chain seq x y z
N MET A 1 4.07 2.34 -10.42
CA MET A 1 4.44 2.45 -9.00
C MET A 1 5.40 3.62 -8.76
N ILE A 2 5.26 4.30 -7.63
CA ILE A 2 6.17 5.35 -7.13
C ILE A 2 6.64 4.92 -5.74
N VAL A 3 7.91 5.14 -5.40
CA VAL A 3 8.44 4.99 -4.04
C VAL A 3 9.16 6.28 -3.65
N ASP A 4 8.85 6.81 -2.48
CA ASP A 4 9.46 8.05 -2.00
C ASP A 4 9.30 8.19 -0.47
N LYS A 5 9.81 9.28 0.09
CA LYS A 5 9.62 9.70 1.47
C LYS A 5 8.51 10.73 1.61
N LEU A 6 7.83 10.73 2.75
CA LEU A 6 6.74 11.66 3.04
C LEU A 6 7.15 13.14 2.95
N GLU A 7 8.42 13.48 3.20
CA GLU A 7 8.95 14.84 3.02
C GLU A 7 8.79 15.35 1.57
N ASN A 8 8.80 14.44 0.59
CA ASN A 8 8.64 14.74 -0.83
C ASN A 8 7.18 14.67 -1.31
N ALA A 9 6.21 14.46 -0.39
CA ALA A 9 4.79 14.31 -0.74
C ALA A 9 4.23 15.45 -1.59
N SER A 10 4.79 16.67 -1.47
CA SER A 10 4.38 17.84 -2.26
C SER A 10 4.52 17.66 -3.78
N LEU A 11 5.35 16.71 -4.25
CA LEU A 11 5.48 16.37 -5.67
C LEU A 11 4.23 15.68 -6.23
N TYR A 12 3.41 15.07 -5.37
CA TYR A 12 2.33 14.17 -5.77
C TYR A 12 0.93 14.71 -5.45
N VAL A 13 0.81 15.76 -4.64
CA VAL A 13 -0.50 16.35 -4.26
C VAL A 13 -1.26 16.93 -5.46
N ASN A 14 -0.56 17.36 -6.50
CA ASN A 14 -1.18 17.97 -7.69
C ASN A 14 -1.71 16.95 -8.71
N MET A 15 -1.69 15.65 -8.40
CA MET A 15 -2.22 14.61 -9.30
C MET A 15 -3.74 14.67 -9.39
N ASN A 16 -4.43 14.78 -8.24
CA ASN A 16 -5.86 15.06 -8.10
C ASN A 16 -6.17 15.47 -6.65
N LYS A 17 -7.42 15.85 -6.37
CA LYS A 17 -7.83 16.35 -5.04
C LYS A 17 -7.81 15.24 -3.98
N GLU A 18 -8.06 14.01 -4.39
CA GLU A 18 -8.11 12.85 -3.52
C GLU A 18 -6.70 12.48 -3.01
N MET A 19 -5.68 12.61 -3.86
CA MET A 19 -4.26 12.49 -3.51
C MET A 19 -3.82 13.59 -2.54
N GLU A 20 -4.25 14.83 -2.77
CA GLU A 20 -4.00 15.95 -1.84
C GLU A 20 -4.57 15.62 -0.44
N ARG A 21 -5.84 15.23 -0.35
CA ARG A 21 -6.48 14.84 0.92
C ARG A 21 -5.76 13.68 1.62
N ALA A 22 -5.34 12.66 0.86
CA ALA A 22 -4.60 11.52 1.40
C ALA A 22 -3.26 11.96 2.03
N PHE A 23 -2.49 12.81 1.36
CA PHE A 23 -1.23 13.31 1.90
C PHE A 23 -1.40 14.33 3.02
N GLU A 24 -2.47 15.14 3.01
CA GLU A 24 -2.83 15.99 4.16
C GLU A 24 -3.14 15.15 5.40
N PHE A 25 -3.87 14.05 5.25
CA PHE A 25 -4.11 13.11 6.34
C PHE A 25 -2.79 12.57 6.91
N LEU A 26 -1.85 12.15 6.04
CA LEU A 26 -0.54 11.66 6.47
C LEU A 26 0.30 12.72 7.21
N LYS A 27 0.20 13.99 6.80
CA LYS A 27 0.96 15.10 7.41
C LYS A 27 0.38 15.61 8.72
N ASN A 28 -0.95 15.66 8.82
CA ASN A 28 -1.65 16.34 9.91
C ASN A 28 -2.14 15.39 11.01
N THR A 29 -1.97 14.07 10.83
CA THR A 29 -2.46 13.06 11.76
C THR A 29 -1.30 12.32 12.44
N ASP A 30 -1.35 12.22 13.77
CA ASP A 30 -0.45 11.35 14.53
C ASP A 30 -0.90 9.89 14.41
N ILE A 31 -0.60 9.26 13.27
CA ILE A 31 -1.01 7.89 12.95
C ILE A 31 -0.44 6.88 13.96
N GLN A 32 0.69 7.20 14.59
CA GLN A 32 1.28 6.33 15.59
C GLN A 32 0.33 6.10 16.78
N LYS A 33 -0.52 7.08 17.11
CA LYS A 33 -1.52 7.00 18.19
C LYS A 33 -2.88 6.44 17.78
N LEU A 34 -3.15 6.28 16.48
CA LEU A 34 -4.42 5.71 16.02
C LEU A 34 -4.51 4.21 16.35
N SER A 35 -5.69 3.72 16.66
CA SER A 35 -5.94 2.26 16.74
C SER A 35 -5.93 1.65 15.35
N ASP A 36 -5.72 0.34 15.26
CA ASP A 36 -5.91 -0.37 14.01
C ASP A 36 -7.39 -0.30 13.58
N GLY A 37 -7.63 -0.07 12.30
CA GLY A 37 -8.99 0.11 11.78
C GLY A 37 -9.08 0.97 10.52
N LYS A 38 -10.32 1.19 10.08
CA LYS A 38 -10.64 2.05 8.95
C LYS A 38 -11.01 3.45 9.44
N TYR A 39 -10.47 4.47 8.79
CA TYR A 39 -10.72 5.88 9.03
C TYR A 39 -11.16 6.53 7.72
N GLU A 40 -12.37 7.06 7.68
CA GLU A 40 -12.89 7.78 6.52
C GLU A 40 -12.29 9.19 6.48
N ILE A 41 -11.82 9.61 5.29
CA ILE A 41 -11.23 10.94 5.05
C ILE A 41 -12.14 11.74 4.13
N ASP A 42 -12.63 11.10 3.08
CA ASP A 42 -13.59 11.65 2.12
C ASP A 42 -14.52 10.53 1.64
N SER A 43 -15.44 10.12 2.52
CA SER A 43 -16.39 9.03 2.29
C SER A 43 -15.72 7.77 1.70
N ASP A 44 -16.19 7.30 0.54
CA ASP A 44 -15.59 6.19 -0.20
C ASP A 44 -14.53 6.65 -1.21
N ASN A 45 -14.32 7.94 -1.43
CA ASN A 45 -13.29 8.42 -2.35
C ASN A 45 -11.88 8.31 -1.74
N VAL A 46 -11.76 8.61 -0.45
CA VAL A 46 -10.50 8.49 0.29
C VAL A 46 -10.75 7.94 1.69
N TYR A 47 -10.06 6.85 2.03
CA TYR A 47 -10.03 6.33 3.40
C TYR A 47 -8.66 5.73 3.73
N ALA A 48 -8.34 5.72 5.02
CA ALA A 48 -7.13 5.12 5.56
C ALA A 48 -7.44 3.80 6.27
N SER A 49 -6.62 2.79 6.06
CA SER A 49 -6.59 1.55 6.84
C SER A 49 -5.30 1.52 7.65
N VAL A 50 -5.41 1.74 8.97
CA VAL A 50 -4.29 1.63 9.92
C VAL A 50 -4.15 0.18 10.34
N GLN A 51 -2.94 -0.35 10.24
CA GLN A 51 -2.66 -1.76 10.46
C GLN A 51 -1.35 -1.94 11.24
N SER A 52 -1.39 -2.79 12.26
CA SER A 52 -0.22 -3.26 12.99
C SER A 52 -0.12 -4.78 12.87
N TYR A 53 1.03 -5.28 12.44
CA TYR A 53 1.25 -6.72 12.25
C TYR A 53 2.73 -7.08 12.32
N GLU A 54 3.02 -8.38 12.48
CA GLU A 54 4.35 -8.93 12.30
C GLU A 54 4.58 -9.26 10.82
N THR A 55 5.70 -8.82 10.24
CA THR A 55 6.08 -9.18 8.87
C THR A 55 6.26 -10.69 8.74
N LYS A 56 5.96 -11.23 7.57
CA LYS A 56 6.04 -12.68 7.32
C LYS A 56 6.99 -13.03 6.19
N ASP A 57 7.33 -14.30 6.06
CA ASP A 57 8.07 -14.74 4.89
C ASP A 57 7.25 -14.48 3.63
N LYS A 58 7.93 -14.15 2.52
CA LYS A 58 7.25 -13.84 1.25
C LYS A 58 6.44 -15.02 0.68
N SER A 59 6.75 -16.25 1.09
CA SER A 59 5.99 -17.46 0.74
C SER A 59 4.65 -17.55 1.46
N GLU A 60 4.47 -16.83 2.57
CA GLU A 60 3.19 -16.70 3.29
C GLU A 60 2.35 -15.50 2.79
N LYS A 61 2.82 -14.79 1.76
CA LYS A 61 2.18 -13.59 1.20
C LYS A 61 1.87 -13.78 -0.28
N LYS A 62 0.82 -13.12 -0.76
CA LYS A 62 0.36 -13.18 -2.15
C LYS A 62 0.53 -11.84 -2.83
N PHE A 63 0.75 -11.88 -4.14
CA PHE A 63 0.60 -10.68 -4.96
C PHE A 63 -0.89 -10.33 -5.05
N GLU A 64 -1.17 -9.04 -4.95
CA GLU A 64 -2.50 -8.46 -5.11
C GLU A 64 -2.46 -7.20 -5.99
N SER A 65 -3.61 -6.84 -6.56
CA SER A 65 -3.85 -5.53 -7.16
C SER A 65 -5.32 -5.14 -7.00
N HIS A 66 -5.62 -3.89 -7.34
CA HIS A 66 -6.91 -3.24 -7.13
C HIS A 66 -7.37 -2.59 -8.44
N GLU A 67 -8.67 -2.55 -8.72
CA GLU A 67 -9.20 -1.93 -9.93
C GLU A 67 -9.85 -0.57 -9.65
N LYS A 68 -10.50 -0.41 -8.49
CA LYS A 68 -11.23 0.81 -8.10
C LYS A 68 -10.35 1.81 -7.36
N TYR A 69 -9.33 1.35 -6.66
CA TYR A 69 -8.49 2.19 -5.80
C TYR A 69 -7.00 2.16 -6.18
N ILE A 70 -6.36 3.30 -6.01
CA ILE A 70 -4.91 3.44 -5.86
C ILE A 70 -4.57 3.24 -4.38
N ASP A 71 -3.44 2.58 -4.12
CA ASP A 71 -2.91 2.42 -2.77
C ASP A 71 -1.74 3.38 -2.55
N ILE A 72 -1.78 4.13 -1.43
CA ILE A 72 -0.56 4.70 -0.84
C ILE A 72 -0.27 3.92 0.45
N GLN A 73 0.75 3.07 0.43
CA GLN A 73 1.19 2.31 1.59
C GLN A 73 2.35 3.06 2.27
N TYR A 74 2.11 3.60 3.47
CA TYR A 74 3.06 4.41 4.23
C TYR A 74 3.50 3.71 5.52
N ILE A 75 4.81 3.58 5.71
CA ILE A 75 5.39 2.98 6.92
C ILE A 75 5.49 4.01 8.04
N VAL A 76 4.67 3.81 9.06
CA VAL A 76 4.64 4.66 10.27
C VAL A 76 5.78 4.27 11.19
N LYS A 77 6.01 2.96 11.36
CA LYS A 77 7.07 2.42 12.20
C LYS A 77 7.44 1.00 11.77
N GLY A 78 8.74 0.71 11.73
CA GLY A 78 9.30 -0.58 11.39
C GLY A 78 9.76 -0.66 9.94
N LYS A 79 9.98 -1.87 9.44
CA LYS A 79 10.47 -2.10 8.08
C LYS A 79 9.77 -3.29 7.45
N GLU A 80 9.32 -3.14 6.22
CA GLU A 80 8.86 -4.24 5.37
C GLU A 80 9.39 -4.06 3.95
N PHE A 81 9.57 -5.15 3.23
CA PHE A 81 9.66 -5.02 1.78
C PHE A 81 8.32 -5.37 1.15
N ILE A 82 8.09 -4.76 -0.01
CA ILE A 82 6.98 -5.09 -0.90
C ILE A 82 7.59 -5.63 -2.18
N GLU A 83 7.21 -6.85 -2.60
CA GLU A 83 7.52 -7.24 -3.98
C GLU A 83 6.55 -6.57 -4.93
N TRP A 84 7.06 -6.07 -6.03
CA TRP A 84 6.26 -5.44 -7.07
C TRP A 84 6.52 -6.10 -8.42
N SER A 85 5.47 -6.23 -9.22
CA SER A 85 5.55 -6.61 -10.62
C SER A 85 4.38 -5.99 -11.39
N PRO A 86 4.56 -5.56 -12.65
CA PRO A 86 3.43 -5.26 -13.53
C PRO A 86 2.47 -6.46 -13.60
N ILE A 87 1.16 -6.24 -13.49
CA ILE A 87 0.17 -7.33 -13.48
C ILE A 87 0.25 -8.23 -14.72
N GLN A 88 0.78 -7.73 -15.84
CA GLN A 88 0.98 -8.49 -17.08
C GLN A 88 2.02 -9.61 -16.95
N ASN A 89 2.89 -9.54 -15.94
CA ASN A 89 3.87 -10.58 -15.62
C ASN A 89 3.33 -11.62 -14.63
N LEU A 90 2.12 -11.41 -14.11
CA LEU A 90 1.50 -12.23 -13.08
C LEU A 90 0.39 -13.10 -13.69
N SER A 91 0.11 -14.22 -13.01
CA SER A 91 -1.00 -15.11 -13.37
C SER A 91 -2.03 -15.09 -12.26
N VAL A 92 -3.29 -14.82 -12.61
CA VAL A 92 -4.40 -14.79 -11.65
C VAL A 92 -4.49 -16.13 -10.92
N GLU A 93 -4.49 -16.07 -9.59
CA GLU A 93 -4.75 -17.21 -8.70
C GLU A 93 -6.19 -17.18 -8.21
N GLU A 94 -6.67 -16.01 -7.80
CA GLU A 94 -8.06 -15.78 -7.37
C GLU A 94 -8.62 -14.59 -8.14
N ALA A 95 -9.80 -14.79 -8.75
CA ALA A 95 -10.45 -13.80 -9.59
C ALA A 95 -10.88 -12.56 -8.79
N TYR A 96 -11.12 -11.47 -9.52
CA TYR A 96 -11.52 -10.19 -8.96
C TYR A 96 -12.75 -10.28 -8.05
N SER A 97 -12.65 -9.69 -6.87
CA SER A 97 -13.76 -9.48 -5.93
C SER A 97 -14.18 -8.02 -5.92
N ASP A 98 -15.37 -7.73 -6.44
CA ASP A 98 -15.89 -6.35 -6.51
C ASP A 98 -16.13 -5.71 -5.13
N GLU A 99 -16.51 -6.53 -4.14
CA GLU A 99 -16.75 -6.12 -2.76
C GLU A 99 -15.45 -5.68 -2.06
N LYS A 100 -14.36 -6.40 -2.31
CA LYS A 100 -13.06 -6.17 -1.66
C LYS A 100 -12.09 -5.34 -2.50
N ASP A 101 -12.45 -5.09 -3.76
CA ASP A 101 -11.59 -4.51 -4.79
C ASP A 101 -10.22 -5.21 -4.87
N VAL A 102 -10.18 -6.53 -5.04
CA VAL A 102 -8.91 -7.27 -5.03
C VAL A 102 -8.87 -8.43 -6.03
N ILE A 103 -7.71 -8.60 -6.65
CA ILE A 103 -7.31 -9.77 -7.45
C ILE A 103 -6.08 -10.36 -6.79
N PHE A 104 -6.01 -11.68 -6.62
CA PHE A 104 -4.78 -12.34 -6.14
C PHE A 104 -4.08 -13.08 -7.27
N TYR A 105 -2.75 -13.07 -7.21
CA TYR A 105 -1.89 -13.65 -8.23
C TYR A 105 -0.89 -14.64 -7.64
N LYS A 106 -0.49 -15.58 -8.49
CA LYS A 106 0.71 -16.41 -8.27
C LYS A 106 1.96 -15.55 -8.42
N ASP A 107 3.06 -16.04 -7.85
CA ASP A 107 4.37 -15.41 -7.98
C ASP A 107 4.81 -15.33 -9.46
N GLY A 108 5.16 -14.12 -9.89
CA GLY A 108 5.73 -13.86 -11.20
C GLY A 108 7.21 -14.23 -11.29
N LYS A 109 7.70 -14.43 -12.52
CA LYS A 109 9.13 -14.66 -12.77
C LYS A 109 9.98 -13.40 -12.65
N LEU A 110 9.37 -12.23 -12.85
CA LEU A 110 10.02 -10.93 -12.81
C LEU A 110 9.33 -10.09 -11.73
N SER A 111 10.02 -9.88 -10.60
CA SER A 111 9.58 -8.96 -9.56
C SER A 111 10.74 -8.10 -9.08
N SER A 112 10.42 -6.93 -8.51
CA SER A 112 11.37 -6.04 -7.85
C SER A 112 11.06 -5.98 -6.37
N LYS A 113 12.08 -6.08 -5.53
CA LYS A 113 11.96 -5.90 -4.08
C LYS A 113 12.07 -4.40 -3.76
N ILE A 114 11.03 -3.84 -3.17
CA ILE A 114 10.99 -2.44 -2.73
C ILE A 114 11.10 -2.41 -1.21
N ASN A 115 12.20 -1.84 -0.73
CA ASN A 115 12.54 -1.79 0.69
C ASN A 115 11.95 -0.52 1.31
N LEU A 116 11.10 -0.67 2.32
CA LEU A 116 10.48 0.45 3.03
C LEU A 116 10.81 0.42 4.51
N GLU A 117 11.13 1.58 5.05
CA GLU A 117 11.29 1.84 6.48
C GLU A 117 10.48 3.09 6.87
N ASP A 118 10.51 3.47 8.14
CA ASP A 118 9.87 4.67 8.67
C ASP A 118 9.95 5.86 7.70
N ASN A 119 8.80 6.49 7.47
CA ASN A 119 8.61 7.66 6.61
C ASN A 119 8.66 7.42 5.10
N TYR A 120 8.88 6.18 4.63
CA TYR A 120 8.69 5.85 3.22
C TYR A 120 7.23 5.52 2.91
N PHE A 121 6.82 5.85 1.68
CA PHE A 121 5.60 5.35 1.07
C PHE A 121 5.85 4.74 -0.31
N CYS A 122 4.93 3.87 -0.72
CA CYS A 122 4.75 3.46 -2.11
C CYS A 122 3.36 3.86 -2.60
N ILE A 123 3.26 4.28 -3.86
CA ILE A 123 2.00 4.45 -4.59
C ILE A 123 1.87 3.31 -5.60
N PHE A 124 0.80 2.52 -5.48
CA PHE A 124 0.46 1.43 -6.41
C PHE A 124 -0.83 1.77 -7.17
N PHE A 125 -0.71 1.84 -8.49
CA PHE A 125 -1.84 2.00 -9.42
C PHE A 125 -2.44 0.63 -9.77
N PRO A 126 -3.59 0.55 -10.47
CA PRO A 126 -4.22 -0.73 -10.79
C PRO A 126 -3.35 -1.75 -11.52
N ASN A 127 -2.39 -1.27 -12.30
CA ASN A 127 -1.47 -2.11 -13.06
C ASN A 127 -0.26 -2.59 -12.24
N ASP A 128 -0.14 -2.16 -10.98
CA ASP A 128 0.96 -2.48 -10.08
C ASP A 128 0.59 -3.64 -9.15
N GLY A 129 0.90 -4.86 -9.58
CA GLY A 129 0.81 -6.03 -8.70
C GLY A 129 1.83 -5.89 -7.57
N HIS A 130 1.39 -6.03 -6.33
CA HIS A 130 2.22 -5.82 -5.15
C HIS A 130 1.97 -6.89 -4.09
N LYS A 131 3.01 -7.25 -3.33
CA LYS A 131 3.00 -8.25 -2.26
C LYS A 131 3.53 -7.62 -0.98
N PRO A 132 2.68 -6.99 -0.16
CA PRO A 132 3.11 -6.24 1.02
C PRO A 132 3.34 -7.14 2.25
N GLY A 133 3.92 -6.58 3.32
CA GLY A 133 4.09 -7.30 4.59
C GLY A 133 5.21 -8.34 4.61
N CYS A 134 6.16 -8.27 3.67
CA CYS A 134 7.25 -9.23 3.59
C CYS A 134 8.44 -8.84 4.49
N THR A 135 9.02 -9.84 5.13
CA THR A 135 10.15 -9.74 6.06
C THR A 135 11.45 -9.43 5.33
N PHE A 136 12.17 -8.38 5.71
CA PHE A 136 13.53 -8.13 5.20
C PHE A 136 14.51 -9.27 5.45
N ASP A 137 14.80 -9.47 6.74
CA ASP A 137 15.80 -10.43 7.24
C ASP A 137 15.17 -11.32 8.32
N LYS A 138 14.49 -10.70 9.30
CA LYS A 138 13.77 -11.37 10.39
C LYS A 138 12.39 -10.75 10.60
N PRO A 139 11.38 -11.55 11.00
CA PRO A 139 10.06 -11.05 11.33
C PRO A 139 10.13 -9.90 12.34
N MET A 140 9.33 -8.87 12.13
CA MET A 140 9.23 -7.74 13.06
C MET A 140 7.83 -7.15 13.08
N ASN A 141 7.44 -6.63 14.24
CA ASN A 141 6.23 -5.84 14.38
C ASN A 141 6.40 -4.50 13.68
N ILE A 142 5.46 -4.17 12.80
CA ILE A 142 5.39 -2.88 12.12
C ILE A 142 4.03 -2.24 12.37
N LYS A 143 3.98 -0.94 12.09
CA LYS A 143 2.74 -0.18 11.96
C LYS A 143 2.78 0.58 10.66
N LYS A 144 1.71 0.47 9.88
CA LYS A 144 1.56 1.19 8.62
C LYS A 144 0.14 1.70 8.44
N VAL A 145 -0.01 2.55 7.44
CA VAL A 145 -1.33 2.94 6.94
C VAL A 145 -1.38 2.73 5.44
N VAL A 146 -2.50 2.22 4.95
CA VAL A 146 -2.82 2.12 3.54
C VAL A 146 -3.93 3.12 3.25
N LEU A 147 -3.62 4.16 2.51
CA LEU A 147 -4.60 5.12 1.99
C LEU A 147 -5.13 4.55 0.68
N LYS A 148 -6.45 4.44 0.59
CA LYS A 148 -7.17 3.99 -0.60
C LYS A 148 -7.77 5.22 -1.27
N ILE A 149 -7.42 5.44 -2.54
CA ILE A 149 -7.85 6.60 -3.34
C ILE A 149 -8.63 6.11 -4.55
N LYS A 150 -9.92 6.44 -4.61
CA LYS A 150 -10.81 5.98 -5.67
C LYS A 150 -10.39 6.59 -7.01
N ILE A 151 -10.36 5.76 -8.05
CA ILE A 151 -10.07 6.20 -9.41
C ILE A 151 -11.35 6.75 -10.01
N SER A 152 -11.23 7.90 -10.70
CA SER A 152 -12.32 8.58 -11.39
C SER A 152 -12.20 8.47 -12.90
#